data_AF-A0A0M2P153-F1
#
_entry.id   AF-A0A0M2P153-F1
#
_cell.length_a   1.000
_cell.length_b   1.000
_cell.length_c   1.000
_cell.angle_alpha   90.00
_cell.angle_beta   90.00
_cell.angle_gamma   90.00
#
_symmetry.space_group_name_H-M   'P 1'
#
loop_
_entity.id
_entity.type
_entity.pdbx_description
1 polymer ?
#
loop_
_entity_poly.entity_id
_entity_poly.type
_entity_poly.pdbx_seq_one_letter_code
_entity_poly.pdbx_strand_id
1 'polypeptide(L)'
;MKKHSIDIFNTPRFMLISEKNQIDLLQRLHDLLQHGFTLSESFKFLLQHIKIKSPKLVSLINTRLDQGAQCYEILLLLKYPKIIIMLIYFSELFSELTSTLPHAKDYLIRNHKAKQQLIRTLQYPLLLITIFIGMLIILNHTIIPEFQAFYNSFDVEISKTQLILSSILIYLPKALLIITLICLIFSYLFYKIIKTLSINLKYSIILKIPILRTFLNFIKLTDFLQNLHCFTKTA
;
A
#
# COMPACT_ATOMS: atom_id res chain seq x y z
N MET A 1 -9.91 -41.08 -0.55
CA MET A 1 -9.12 -40.03 0.14
C MET A 1 -8.75 -38.95 -0.88
N LYS A 2 -9.56 -37.89 -1.01
CA LYS A 2 -9.33 -36.80 -1.98
C LYS A 2 -8.45 -35.72 -1.36
N LYS A 3 -7.28 -35.48 -1.96
CA LYS A 3 -6.38 -34.36 -1.63
C LYS A 3 -7.07 -33.03 -2.00
N HIS A 4 -7.53 -32.27 -1.01
CA HIS A 4 -7.82 -30.85 -1.16
C HIS A 4 -6.53 -30.07 -0.93
N SER A 5 -5.72 -29.92 -1.97
CA SER A 5 -4.60 -28.98 -2.01
C SER A 5 -5.12 -27.67 -2.59
N ILE A 6 -5.71 -26.82 -1.75
CA ILE A 6 -6.06 -25.46 -2.16
C ILE A 6 -4.75 -24.67 -2.23
N ASP A 7 -4.35 -24.28 -3.44
CA ASP A 7 -3.23 -23.36 -3.66
C ASP A 7 -3.59 -21.96 -3.14
N ILE A 8 -3.41 -21.76 -1.83
CA ILE A 8 -3.63 -20.49 -1.10
C ILE A 8 -2.55 -19.45 -1.48
N PHE A 9 -1.54 -19.83 -2.26
CA PHE A 9 -0.29 -19.09 -2.32
C PHE A 9 -0.15 -18.04 -3.43
N ASN A 10 -0.97 -18.01 -4.49
CA ASN A 10 -0.75 -17.06 -5.60
C ASN A 10 -2.03 -16.44 -6.17
N THR A 11 -2.43 -15.27 -5.65
CA THR A 11 -3.36 -14.37 -6.36
C THR A 11 -2.88 -12.91 -6.33
N PRO A 12 -3.00 -12.17 -7.45
CA PRO A 12 -2.52 -10.80 -7.57
C PRO A 12 -3.39 -9.78 -6.82
N ARG A 13 -2.70 -8.81 -6.22
CA ARG A 13 -3.10 -7.88 -5.13
C ARG A 13 -4.01 -6.70 -5.56
N PHE A 14 -4.91 -6.89 -6.51
CA PHE A 14 -5.81 -5.80 -6.94
C PHE A 14 -7.14 -5.85 -6.18
N MET A 15 -7.29 -5.00 -5.17
CA MET A 15 -8.51 -4.85 -4.38
C MET A 15 -9.72 -4.53 -5.27
N LEU A 16 -10.74 -5.39 -5.24
CA LEU A 16 -12.02 -5.19 -5.94
C LEU A 16 -12.93 -4.20 -5.20
N ILE A 17 -12.73 -4.08 -3.89
CA ILE A 17 -13.51 -3.27 -2.96
C ILE A 17 -12.54 -2.33 -2.22
N SER A 18 -12.94 -1.08 -1.99
CA SER A 18 -12.17 -0.11 -1.21
C SER A 18 -11.88 -0.62 0.21
N GLU A 19 -10.73 -0.26 0.80
CA GLU A 19 -10.35 -0.64 2.18
C GLU A 19 -11.44 -0.25 3.20
N LYS A 20 -12.09 0.91 3.02
CA LYS A 20 -13.22 1.34 3.87
C LYS A 20 -14.43 0.42 3.75
N ASN A 21 -14.82 0.09 2.51
CA ASN A 21 -15.94 -0.81 2.26
C ASN A 21 -15.65 -2.23 2.76
N GLN A 22 -14.38 -2.68 2.76
CA GLN A 22 -14.00 -3.96 3.33
C GLN A 22 -14.19 -4.00 4.85
N ILE A 23 -13.85 -2.91 5.54
CA ILE A 23 -14.07 -2.76 6.99
C ILE A 23 -15.57 -2.74 7.29
N ASP A 24 -16.34 -1.95 6.54
CA ASP A 24 -17.79 -1.82 6.73
C ASP A 24 -18.52 -3.16 6.47
N LEU A 25 -18.07 -3.92 5.48
CA LEU A 25 -18.62 -5.25 5.18
C LEU A 25 -18.42 -6.20 6.36
N LEU A 26 -17.21 -6.31 6.91
CA LEU A 26 -16.96 -7.20 8.05
C LEU A 26 -17.73 -6.79 9.30
N GLN A 27 -17.88 -5.49 9.55
CA GLN A 27 -18.69 -4.98 10.66
C GLN A 27 -20.15 -5.40 10.49
N ARG A 28 -20.76 -5.11 9.35
CA ARG A 28 -22.17 -5.43 9.12
C ARG A 28 -22.42 -6.93 9.06
N LEU A 29 -21.46 -7.71 8.56
CA LEU A 29 -21.52 -9.17 8.58
C LEU A 29 -21.57 -9.69 10.01
N HIS A 30 -20.73 -9.16 10.90
CA HIS A 30 -20.78 -9.49 12.33
C HIS A 30 -22.15 -9.15 12.92
N ASP A 31 -22.66 -7.95 12.67
CA ASP A 31 -23.95 -7.48 13.20
C ASP A 31 -25.11 -8.39 12.73
N LEU A 32 -25.15 -8.76 11.45
CA LEU A 32 -26.19 -9.65 10.91
C LEU A 32 -26.11 -11.05 11.49
N LEU A 33 -24.92 -11.63 11.62
CA LEU A 33 -24.75 -12.96 12.22
C LEU A 33 -25.12 -12.96 13.71
N GLN A 34 -24.81 -11.89 14.44
CA GLN A 34 -25.25 -11.71 15.84
C GLN A 34 -26.77 -11.63 15.97
N HIS A 35 -27.45 -11.05 14.98
CA HIS A 35 -28.91 -11.00 14.92
C HIS A 35 -29.57 -12.29 14.41
N GLY A 36 -28.79 -13.36 14.19
CA GLY A 36 -29.30 -14.68 13.81
C GLY A 36 -29.57 -14.87 12.32
N PHE A 37 -29.14 -13.93 11.47
CA PHE A 37 -29.19 -14.14 10.02
C PHE A 37 -28.20 -15.24 9.62
N THR A 38 -28.56 -16.02 8.60
CA THR A 38 -27.61 -17.00 8.04
C THR A 38 -26.49 -16.28 7.27
N LEU A 39 -25.37 -16.97 7.07
CA LEU A 39 -24.24 -16.44 6.30
C LEU A 39 -24.66 -16.05 4.87
N SER A 40 -25.50 -16.88 4.23
CA SER A 40 -26.00 -16.64 2.88
C SER A 40 -26.89 -15.41 2.79
N GLU A 41 -27.85 -15.25 3.70
CA GLU A 41 -28.71 -14.07 3.77
C GLU A 41 -27.90 -12.80 4.04
N SER A 42 -26.96 -12.89 4.98
CA SER A 42 -26.09 -11.77 5.36
C SER A 42 -25.31 -11.27 4.15
N PHE A 43 -24.61 -12.15 3.43
CA PHE A 43 -23.86 -11.73 2.24
C PHE A 43 -24.77 -11.23 1.12
N LYS A 44 -25.92 -11.87 0.85
CA LYS A 44 -26.87 -11.40 -0.16
C LYS A 44 -27.35 -9.98 0.13
N PHE A 45 -27.66 -9.68 1.38
CA PHE A 45 -28.03 -8.34 1.82
C PHE A 45 -26.86 -7.35 1.64
N LEU A 46 -25.66 -7.71 2.09
CA LEU A 46 -24.49 -6.85 2.00
C LEU A 46 -24.09 -6.51 0.55
N LEU A 47 -24.19 -7.48 -0.36
CA LEU A 47 -23.83 -7.29 -1.78
C LEU A 47 -24.75 -6.30 -2.51
N GLN A 48 -25.99 -6.12 -2.04
CA GLN A 48 -26.91 -5.11 -2.58
C GLN A 48 -26.49 -3.68 -2.21
N HIS A 49 -25.81 -3.50 -1.08
CA HIS A 49 -25.41 -2.19 -0.56
C HIS A 49 -23.97 -1.79 -0.94
N ILE A 50 -23.18 -2.69 -1.55
CA ILE A 50 -21.78 -2.44 -1.88
C ILE A 50 -21.64 -2.19 -3.38
N LYS A 51 -20.98 -1.07 -3.74
CA LYS A 51 -20.60 -0.78 -5.14
C LYS A 51 -19.48 -1.71 -5.60
N ILE A 52 -19.84 -2.90 -6.10
CA ILE A 52 -18.91 -3.83 -6.74
C ILE A 52 -18.84 -3.50 -8.24
N LYS A 53 -17.63 -3.23 -8.74
CA LYS A 53 -17.41 -2.82 -10.14
C LYS A 53 -17.76 -3.89 -11.18
N SER A 54 -17.89 -5.16 -10.78
CA SER A 54 -18.08 -6.30 -11.67
C SER A 54 -19.39 -7.04 -11.34
N PRO A 55 -20.45 -6.89 -12.15
CA PRO A 55 -21.71 -7.62 -11.93
C PRO A 55 -21.54 -9.15 -12.05
N LYS A 56 -20.62 -9.62 -12.91
CA LYS A 56 -20.26 -11.05 -13.05
C LYS A 56 -19.70 -11.65 -11.76
N LEU A 57 -19.03 -10.82 -10.94
CA LEU A 57 -18.47 -11.27 -9.67
C LEU A 57 -19.56 -11.43 -8.61
N VAL A 58 -20.55 -10.52 -8.61
CA VAL A 58 -21.71 -10.62 -7.72
C VAL A 58 -22.52 -11.87 -8.03
N SER A 59 -22.77 -12.16 -9.31
CA SER A 59 -23.48 -13.39 -9.69
C SER A 59 -22.72 -14.65 -9.27
N LEU A 60 -21.39 -14.68 -9.47
CA LEU A 60 -20.56 -15.80 -9.02
C LEU A 60 -20.64 -16.01 -7.51
N ILE A 61 -20.56 -14.93 -6.73
CA ILE A 61 -20.67 -15.02 -5.27
C ILE A 61 -22.05 -15.55 -4.86
N ASN A 62 -23.14 -15.05 -5.44
CA ASN A 62 -24.48 -15.55 -5.15
C ASN A 62 -24.61 -17.05 -5.44
N THR A 63 -24.12 -17.51 -6.59
CA THR A 63 -24.12 -18.95 -6.92
C THR A 63 -23.32 -19.77 -5.91
N ARG A 64 -22.18 -19.27 -5.43
CA ARG A 64 -21.38 -19.95 -4.39
C ARG A 64 -22.10 -19.99 -3.05
N LEU A 65 -22.78 -18.90 -2.67
CA LEU A 65 -23.59 -18.85 -1.45
C LEU A 65 -24.77 -19.82 -1.51
N ASP A 66 -25.41 -19.97 -2.68
CA ASP A 66 -26.48 -20.95 -2.91
C ASP A 66 -25.97 -22.40 -2.83
N GLN A 67 -24.68 -22.62 -3.11
CA GLN A 67 -23.99 -23.91 -2.96
C GLN A 67 -23.47 -24.18 -1.55
N GLY A 68 -23.71 -23.27 -0.59
CA GLY A 68 -23.24 -23.41 0.79
C GLY A 68 -21.76 -23.08 1.00
N ALA A 69 -21.22 -22.15 0.20
CA ALA A 69 -19.84 -21.70 0.35
C ALA A 69 -19.55 -21.11 1.75
N GLN A 70 -18.32 -21.31 2.20
CA GLN A 70 -17.82 -20.81 3.48
C GLN A 70 -17.44 -19.32 3.37
N CYS A 71 -17.41 -18.62 4.49
CA CYS A 71 -17.09 -17.20 4.57
C CYS A 71 -15.71 -16.88 3.97
N TYR A 72 -14.68 -17.68 4.28
CA TYR A 72 -13.35 -17.46 3.74
C TYR A 72 -13.31 -17.52 2.20
N GLU A 73 -14.14 -18.37 1.57
CA GLU A 73 -14.20 -18.51 0.11
C GLU A 73 -14.76 -17.23 -0.53
N ILE A 74 -15.79 -16.64 0.07
CA ILE A 74 -16.36 -15.38 -0.39
C ILE A 74 -15.36 -14.24 -0.21
N LEU A 75 -14.68 -14.17 0.94
CA LEU A 75 -13.65 -13.15 1.18
C LEU A 75 -12.44 -13.29 0.24
N LEU A 76 -12.10 -14.51 -0.17
CA LEU A 76 -11.09 -14.78 -1.20
C LEU A 76 -11.50 -14.18 -2.55
N LEU A 77 -12.75 -14.38 -2.97
CA LEU A 77 -13.31 -13.79 -4.21
C LEU A 77 -13.32 -12.26 -4.16
N LEU A 78 -13.59 -11.69 -2.98
CA LEU A 78 -13.56 -10.25 -2.72
C LEU A 78 -12.13 -9.68 -2.57
N LYS A 79 -11.10 -10.54 -2.67
CA LYS A 79 -9.67 -10.21 -2.58
C LYS A 79 -9.31 -9.49 -1.27
N TYR A 80 -9.78 -10.03 -0.16
CA TYR A 80 -9.29 -9.62 1.15
C TYR A 80 -7.80 -9.97 1.35
N PRO A 81 -7.11 -9.29 2.28
CA PRO A 81 -5.75 -9.67 2.65
C PRO A 81 -5.67 -11.12 3.13
N LYS A 82 -4.62 -11.85 2.73
CA LYS A 82 -4.43 -13.28 3.08
C LYS A 82 -4.53 -13.56 4.58
N ILE A 83 -4.02 -12.65 5.41
CA ILE A 83 -4.09 -12.77 6.88
C ILE A 83 -5.53 -12.84 7.40
N ILE A 84 -6.44 -12.06 6.81
CA ILE A 84 -7.86 -12.05 7.16
C ILE A 84 -8.52 -13.34 6.69
N ILE A 85 -8.23 -13.77 5.45
CA ILE A 85 -8.77 -15.01 4.90
C ILE A 85 -8.37 -16.21 5.78
N MET A 86 -7.11 -16.26 6.20
CA MET A 86 -6.59 -17.30 7.08
C MET A 86 -7.25 -17.27 8.46
N LEU A 87 -7.38 -16.09 9.06
CA LEU A 87 -8.04 -15.91 10.35
C LEU A 87 -9.50 -16.42 10.30
N ILE A 88 -10.23 -16.06 9.25
CA ILE A 88 -11.62 -16.48 9.05
C ILE A 88 -11.70 -17.98 8.81
N TYR A 89 -10.82 -18.56 7.99
CA TYR A 89 -10.77 -20.00 7.76
C TYR A 89 -10.62 -20.79 9.07
N PHE A 90 -9.70 -20.41 9.94
CA PHE A 90 -9.55 -21.07 11.24
C PHE A 90 -10.77 -20.87 12.13
N SER A 91 -11.34 -19.66 12.15
CA SER A 91 -12.55 -19.40 12.94
C SER A 91 -13.75 -20.23 12.48
N GLU A 92 -13.87 -20.52 11.18
CA GLU A 92 -14.93 -21.38 10.66
C GLU A 92 -14.71 -22.85 11.02
N LEU A 93 -13.46 -23.32 11.05
CA LEU A 93 -13.14 -24.68 11.51
C LEU A 93 -13.49 -24.89 12.99
N PHE A 94 -13.25 -23.88 13.83
CA PHE A 94 -13.55 -23.94 15.27
C PHE A 94 -14.95 -23.41 15.62
N SER A 95 -15.78 -23.05 14.63
CA SER A 95 -17.12 -22.46 14.84
C SER A 95 -17.14 -21.15 15.65
N GLU A 96 -16.05 -20.39 15.61
CA GLU A 96 -15.84 -19.11 16.30
C GLU A 96 -15.85 -17.91 15.33
N LEU A 97 -16.55 -18.04 14.20
CA LEU A 97 -16.59 -17.00 13.17
C LEU A 97 -17.08 -15.65 13.72
N THR A 98 -18.18 -15.67 14.47
CA THR A 98 -18.84 -14.45 14.96
C THR A 98 -17.98 -13.67 15.95
N SER A 99 -17.22 -14.36 16.82
CA SER A 99 -16.27 -13.74 17.77
C SER A 99 -15.00 -13.23 17.09
N THR A 100 -14.62 -13.82 15.95
CA THR A 100 -13.38 -13.48 15.23
C THR A 100 -13.53 -12.29 14.27
N LEU A 101 -14.72 -12.07 13.72
CA LEU A 101 -15.00 -10.96 12.78
C LEU A 101 -14.61 -9.56 13.31
N PRO A 102 -14.88 -9.19 14.60
CA PRO A 102 -14.41 -7.94 15.17
C PRO A 102 -12.88 -7.79 15.15
N HIS A 103 -12.14 -8.86 15.42
CA HIS A 103 -10.67 -8.86 15.37
C HIS A 103 -10.14 -8.67 13.95
N ALA A 104 -10.77 -9.32 12.97
CA ALA A 104 -10.46 -9.13 11.55
C ALA A 104 -10.68 -7.68 11.11
N LYS A 105 -11.78 -7.07 11.53
CA LYS A 105 -12.09 -5.65 11.29
C LYS A 105 -11.04 -4.74 11.92
N ASP A 106 -10.71 -4.95 13.19
CA ASP A 106 -9.73 -4.12 13.90
C ASP A 106 -8.34 -4.18 13.25
N TYR A 107 -7.94 -5.34 12.74
CA TYR A 107 -6.72 -5.47 11.95
C TYR A 107 -6.77 -4.57 10.70
N LEU A 108 -7.86 -4.61 9.93
CA LEU A 108 -8.01 -3.75 8.75
C LEU A 108 -7.99 -2.26 9.10
N ILE A 109 -8.65 -1.86 10.20
CA ILE A 109 -8.65 -0.48 10.68
C ILE A 109 -7.24 -0.02 11.03
N ARG A 110 -6.47 -0.83 11.76
CA ARG A 110 -5.08 -0.52 12.14
C ARG A 110 -4.19 -0.37 10.90
N ASN A 111 -4.30 -1.30 9.95
CA ASN A 111 -3.53 -1.25 8.70
C ASN A 111 -3.89 -0.01 7.86
N HIS A 112 -5.19 0.31 7.75
CA HIS A 112 -5.65 1.50 7.04
C HIS A 112 -5.16 2.79 7.71
N LYS A 113 -5.21 2.89 9.05
CA LYS A 113 -4.67 4.04 9.80
C LYS A 113 -3.17 4.19 9.62
N ALA A 114 -2.40 3.10 9.71
CA ALA A 114 -0.95 3.13 9.50
C ALA A 114 -0.60 3.65 8.10
N LYS A 115 -1.30 3.17 7.06
CA LYS A 115 -1.13 3.66 5.69
C LYS A 115 -1.48 5.14 5.54
N GLN A 116 -2.59 5.59 6.13
CA GLN A 116 -2.96 7.00 6.11
C GLN A 116 -1.94 7.88 6.84
N GLN A 117 -1.40 7.41 7.96
CA GLN A 117 -0.38 8.13 8.71
C GLN A 117 0.90 8.28 7.89
N LEU A 118 1.35 7.21 7.21
CA LEU A 118 2.49 7.30 6.30
C LEU A 118 2.26 8.33 5.18
N ILE A 119 1.07 8.33 4.57
CA ILE A 119 0.72 9.31 3.52
C ILE A 119 0.77 10.73 4.09
N ARG A 120 0.19 10.97 5.27
CA ARG A 120 0.21 12.28 5.94
C ARG A 120 1.63 12.75 6.27
N THR A 121 2.48 11.85 6.77
CA THR A 121 3.88 12.18 7.10
C THR A 121 4.69 12.53 5.85
N LEU A 122 4.45 11.84 4.72
CA LEU A 122 5.14 12.10 3.45
C LEU A 122 4.60 13.31 2.69
N GLN A 123 3.36 13.74 2.98
CA GLN A 123 2.73 14.87 2.31
C GLN A 123 3.51 16.18 2.53
N TYR A 124 3.99 16.43 3.75
CA TYR A 124 4.72 17.66 4.07
C TYR A 124 6.09 17.76 3.37
N PRO A 125 6.98 16.74 3.43
CA PRO A 125 8.21 16.73 2.65
C PRO A 125 7.98 16.92 1.15
N LEU A 126 6.94 16.29 0.59
CA LEU A 126 6.64 16.37 -0.84
C LEU A 126 6.16 17.76 -1.26
N LEU A 127 5.37 18.43 -0.41
CA LEU A 127 4.99 19.83 -0.61
C LEU A 127 6.22 20.74 -0.59
N LEU A 128 7.10 20.60 0.41
CA LEU A 128 8.32 21.39 0.53
C LEU A 128 9.25 21.21 -0.67
N ILE A 129 9.47 19.97 -1.11
CA ILE A 129 10.27 19.65 -2.30
C ILE A 129 9.67 20.28 -3.55
N THR A 130 8.35 20.25 -3.69
CA THR A 130 7.66 20.85 -4.85
C THR A 130 7.89 22.35 -4.90
N ILE A 131 7.73 23.04 -3.78
CA ILE A 131 7.98 24.50 -3.68
C ILE A 131 9.46 24.80 -3.96
N PHE A 132 10.38 24.02 -3.38
CA PHE A 132 11.82 24.18 -3.58
C PHE A 132 12.23 24.01 -5.05
N ILE A 133 11.71 22.97 -5.72
CA ILE A 133 11.92 22.76 -7.16
C ILE A 133 11.37 23.93 -7.96
N GLY A 134 10.16 24.42 -7.64
CA GLY A 134 9.58 25.61 -8.27
C GLY A 134 10.46 26.85 -8.12
N MET A 135 10.99 27.08 -6.92
CA MET A 135 11.92 28.18 -6.64
C MET A 135 13.21 28.06 -7.48
N LEU A 136 13.79 26.86 -7.59
CA LEU A 136 14.98 26.62 -8.42
C LEU A 136 14.72 26.91 -9.90
N ILE A 137 13.53 26.57 -10.41
CA ILE A 137 13.15 26.86 -11.81
C ILE A 137 13.09 28.37 -12.05
N ILE A 138 12.42 29.12 -11.16
CA ILE A 138 12.32 30.58 -11.24
C ILE A 138 13.72 31.23 -11.17
N LEU A 139 14.54 30.79 -10.22
CA LEU A 139 15.91 31.27 -10.06
C LEU A 139 16.71 31.07 -11.35
N ASN A 140 16.62 29.89 -11.97
CA ASN A 140 17.38 29.55 -13.16
C ASN A 140 16.89 30.26 -14.43
N HIS A 141 15.57 30.40 -14.61
CA HIS A 141 15.01 30.95 -15.84
C HIS A 141 14.89 32.49 -15.83
N THR A 142 14.77 33.11 -14.66
CA THR A 142 14.57 34.56 -14.55
C THR A 142 15.76 35.25 -13.90
N ILE A 143 16.15 34.80 -12.70
CA ILE A 143 17.11 35.56 -11.88
C ILE A 143 18.54 35.46 -12.42
N ILE A 144 19.03 34.24 -12.68
CA ILE A 144 20.39 34.02 -13.21
C ILE A 144 20.64 34.78 -14.53
N PRO A 145 19.77 34.71 -15.57
CA PRO A 145 20.04 35.41 -16.82
C PRO A 145 20.03 36.93 -16.68
N GLU A 146 19.17 37.49 -15.83
CA GLU A 146 19.16 38.94 -15.54
C GLU A 146 20.47 39.40 -14.90
N PHE A 147 21.00 38.63 -13.93
CA PHE A 147 22.32 38.93 -13.37
C PHE A 147 23.42 38.86 -14.44
N GLN A 148 23.38 37.87 -15.34
CA GLN A 148 24.37 37.77 -16.43
C GLN A 148 24.29 38.95 -17.39
N ALA A 149 23.08 39.36 -17.80
CA ALA A 149 22.87 40.53 -18.66
C ALA A 149 23.35 41.82 -17.99
N PHE A 150 23.07 41.98 -16.70
CA PHE A 150 23.55 43.11 -15.90
C PHE A 150 25.07 43.13 -15.84
N TYR A 151 25.75 42.02 -15.50
CA TYR A 151 27.22 41.99 -15.45
C TYR A 151 27.89 42.23 -16.80
N ASN A 152 27.32 41.72 -17.90
CA ASN A 152 27.84 41.96 -19.25
C ASN A 152 27.79 43.45 -19.65
N SER A 153 26.89 44.24 -19.04
CA SER A 153 26.77 45.68 -19.33
C SER A 153 27.88 46.54 -18.70
N PHE A 154 28.66 45.99 -17.76
CA PHE A 154 29.71 46.75 -17.06
C PHE A 154 31.10 46.68 -17.71
N ASP A 155 31.28 45.95 -18.82
CA ASP A 155 32.54 45.86 -19.58
C ASP A 155 33.78 45.55 -18.70
N VAL A 156 33.56 44.80 -17.60
CA VAL A 156 34.62 44.42 -16.65
C VAL A 156 35.22 43.08 -17.09
N GLU A 157 36.54 43.01 -17.19
CA GLU A 157 37.27 41.75 -17.42
C GLU A 157 36.91 40.72 -16.34
N ILE A 158 36.27 39.63 -16.77
CA ILE A 158 35.80 38.58 -15.87
C ILE A 158 37.01 37.83 -15.33
N SER A 159 37.24 37.91 -14.01
CA SER A 159 38.30 37.15 -13.35
C SER A 159 38.04 35.64 -13.43
N LYS A 160 39.10 34.81 -13.40
CA LYS A 160 38.97 33.33 -13.44
C LYS A 160 38.08 32.78 -12.32
N THR A 161 38.06 33.43 -11.16
CA THR A 161 37.19 33.07 -10.02
C THR A 161 35.72 33.34 -10.33
N GLN A 162 35.39 34.45 -11.02
CA GLN A 162 34.02 34.74 -11.47
C GLN A 162 33.52 33.78 -12.56
N LEU A 163 34.38 33.31 -13.46
CA LEU A 163 34.02 32.27 -14.45
C LEU A 163 33.68 30.93 -13.78
N ILE A 164 34.41 30.55 -12.73
CA ILE A 164 34.13 29.32 -11.98
C ILE A 164 32.82 29.48 -11.17
N LEU A 165 32.63 30.61 -10.51
CA LEU A 165 31.43 30.88 -9.70
C LEU A 165 30.15 30.91 -10.57
N SER A 166 30.21 31.59 -11.71
CA SER A 166 29.10 31.64 -12.67
C SER A 166 28.78 30.28 -13.24
N SER A 167 29.79 29.47 -13.56
CA SER A 167 29.59 28.08 -14.00
C SER A 167 28.87 27.25 -12.94
N ILE A 168 29.30 27.32 -11.67
CA ILE A 168 28.64 26.61 -10.57
C ILE A 168 27.17 27.05 -10.44
N LEU A 169 26.89 28.35 -10.50
CA LEU A 169 25.52 28.87 -10.40
C LEU A 169 24.60 28.38 -11.52
N ILE A 170 25.13 28.19 -12.74
CA ILE A 170 24.35 27.69 -13.90
C ILE A 170 24.13 26.17 -13.80
N TYR A 171 25.17 25.41 -13.44
CA TYR A 171 25.13 23.95 -13.50
C TYR A 171 24.57 23.29 -12.24
N LEU A 172 24.75 23.87 -11.05
CA LEU A 172 24.28 23.33 -9.77
C LEU A 172 22.74 23.10 -9.73
N PRO A 173 21.88 24.09 -10.06
CA PRO A 173 20.43 23.88 -10.05
C PRO A 173 19.99 22.87 -11.13
N LYS A 174 20.65 22.83 -12.30
CA LYS A 174 20.39 21.83 -13.34
C LYS A 174 20.75 20.42 -12.87
N ALA A 175 21.89 20.25 -12.21
CA ALA A 175 22.33 18.98 -11.65
C ALA A 175 21.37 18.49 -10.54
N LEU A 176 20.91 19.39 -9.66
CA LEU A 176 19.92 19.05 -8.63
C LEU A 176 18.58 18.59 -9.23
N LEU A 177 18.10 19.26 -10.29
CA LEU A 177 16.90 18.83 -11.02
C LEU A 177 17.09 17.44 -11.65
N ILE A 178 18.24 17.16 -12.28
CA ILE A 178 18.53 15.85 -12.87
C ILE A 178 18.60 14.76 -11.79
N ILE A 179 19.28 15.02 -10.67
CA ILE A 179 19.39 14.08 -9.54
C ILE A 179 18.01 13.76 -8.96
N THR A 180 17.16 14.77 -8.73
CA THR A 180 15.80 14.54 -8.22
C THR A 180 14.96 13.72 -9.19
N LEU A 181 15.08 13.96 -10.50
CA LEU A 181 14.38 13.19 -11.54
C LEU A 181 14.85 11.74 -11.60
N ILE A 182 16.16 11.50 -11.54
CA ILE A 182 16.76 10.16 -11.47
C ILE A 182 16.27 9.43 -10.20
N CYS A 183 16.22 10.12 -9.06
CA CYS A 183 15.77 9.53 -7.81
C CYS A 183 14.28 9.13 -7.86
N LEU A 184 13.44 9.93 -8.51
CA LEU A 184 12.03 9.61 -8.76
C LEU A 184 11.88 8.40 -9.69
N ILE A 185 12.63 8.35 -10.79
CA ILE A 185 12.63 7.22 -11.73
C ILE A 185 13.11 5.94 -11.03
N PHE A 186 14.20 6.03 -10.27
CA PHE A 186 14.72 4.89 -9.52
C PHE A 186 13.72 4.41 -8.47
N SER A 187 13.07 5.31 -7.74
CA SER A 187 12.00 5.00 -6.79
C SER A 187 10.81 4.31 -7.47
N TYR A 188 10.38 4.81 -8.64
CA TYR A 188 9.30 4.22 -9.43
C TYR A 188 9.65 2.82 -9.96
N LEU A 189 10.86 2.65 -10.51
CA LEU A 189 11.37 1.37 -10.97
C LEU A 189 11.49 0.38 -9.81
N PHE A 190 12.03 0.83 -8.66
CA PHE A 190 12.13 0.03 -7.45
C PHE A 190 10.75 -0.42 -6.94
N TYR A 191 9.76 0.48 -6.94
CA TYR A 191 8.36 0.14 -6.62
C TYR A 191 7.80 -0.91 -7.59
N LYS A 192 8.02 -0.74 -8.90
CA LYS A 192 7.55 -1.66 -9.94
C LYS A 192 8.21 -3.03 -9.79
N ILE A 193 9.52 -3.08 -9.61
CA ILE A 193 10.34 -4.27 -9.35
C ILE A 193 9.83 -5.02 -8.11
N ILE A 194 9.63 -4.33 -6.99
CA ILE A 194 9.04 -4.91 -5.76
C ILE A 194 7.64 -5.48 -6.00
N LYS A 195 6.89 -4.93 -6.96
CA LYS A 195 5.53 -5.38 -7.30
C LYS A 195 5.52 -6.57 -8.26
N THR A 196 6.46 -6.66 -9.20
CA THR A 196 6.54 -7.74 -10.20
C THR A 196 7.40 -8.95 -9.78
N LEU A 197 8.29 -8.80 -8.80
CA LEU A 197 9.15 -9.92 -8.37
C LEU A 197 8.43 -10.96 -7.52
N SER A 198 8.69 -12.23 -7.85
CA SER A 198 8.32 -13.40 -7.07
C SER A 198 8.96 -13.36 -5.67
N ILE A 199 8.23 -13.86 -4.66
CA ILE A 199 8.57 -13.75 -3.22
C ILE A 199 10.03 -14.16 -2.92
N ASN A 200 10.58 -15.17 -3.61
CA ASN A 200 11.91 -15.70 -3.31
C ASN A 200 13.06 -14.78 -3.74
N LEU A 201 12.96 -14.15 -4.91
CA LEU A 201 14.01 -13.21 -5.39
C LEU A 201 13.92 -11.86 -4.67
N LYS A 202 12.70 -11.46 -4.27
CA LYS A 202 12.45 -10.27 -3.46
C LYS A 202 13.14 -10.35 -2.10
N TYR A 203 13.14 -11.51 -1.44
CA TYR A 203 13.87 -11.70 -0.18
C TYR A 203 15.39 -11.57 -0.35
N SER A 204 15.96 -12.16 -1.40
CA SER A 204 17.42 -12.16 -1.58
C SER A 204 17.99 -10.76 -1.86
N ILE A 205 17.29 -9.95 -2.66
CA ILE A 205 17.71 -8.58 -2.97
C ILE A 205 17.53 -7.65 -1.75
N ILE A 206 16.43 -7.80 -1.01
CA ILE A 206 16.12 -6.93 0.13
C ILE A 206 16.96 -7.25 1.36
N LEU A 207 17.43 -8.51 1.50
CA LEU A 207 18.33 -8.96 2.57
C LEU A 207 19.79 -8.56 2.33
N LYS A 208 20.17 -8.17 1.10
CA LYS A 208 21.51 -7.66 0.79
C LYS A 208 21.71 -6.21 1.26
N ILE A 209 20.64 -5.46 1.53
CA ILE A 209 20.74 -4.13 2.09
C ILE A 209 20.63 -4.26 3.62
N PRO A 210 21.73 -4.07 4.38
CA PRO A 210 21.78 -4.40 5.82
C PRO A 210 20.75 -3.62 6.65
N ILE A 211 20.42 -2.39 6.25
CA ILE A 211 19.44 -1.53 6.93
C ILE A 211 18.00 -2.04 6.76
N LEU A 212 17.64 -2.51 5.55
CA LEU A 212 16.32 -3.07 5.26
C LEU A 212 16.13 -4.46 5.89
N ARG A 213 17.20 -5.25 6.01
CA ARG A 213 17.18 -6.56 6.68
C ARG A 213 16.72 -6.47 8.13
N THR A 214 17.27 -5.53 8.90
CA THR A 214 16.91 -5.35 10.33
C THR A 214 15.45 -4.94 10.47
N PHE A 215 14.99 -4.00 9.63
CA PHE A 215 13.62 -3.49 9.67
C PHE A 215 12.58 -4.56 9.28
N LEU A 216 12.86 -5.36 8.26
CA LEU A 216 11.98 -6.44 7.82
C LEU A 216 11.92 -7.61 8.80
N ASN A 217 13.03 -7.91 9.47
CA ASN A 217 13.03 -8.92 10.53
C ASN A 217 12.17 -8.46 11.72
N PHE A 218 12.23 -7.18 12.09
CA PHE A 218 11.36 -6.61 13.11
C PHE A 218 9.88 -6.72 12.73
N ILE A 219 9.51 -6.33 11.51
CA ILE A 219 8.11 -6.40 11.03
C ILE A 219 7.59 -7.85 11.01
N LYS A 220 8.42 -8.81 10.56
CA LYS A 220 8.03 -10.23 10.59
C LYS A 220 7.80 -10.74 12.01
N LEU A 221 8.67 -10.34 12.94
CA LEU A 221 8.57 -10.75 14.33
C LEU A 221 7.27 -10.21 14.93
N THR A 222 6.93 -8.95 14.67
CA THR A 222 5.68 -8.36 15.17
C THR A 222 4.45 -8.97 14.52
N ASP A 223 4.45 -9.24 13.21
CA ASP A 223 3.34 -9.96 12.57
C ASP A 223 3.16 -11.37 13.15
N PHE A 224 4.26 -12.11 13.38
CA PHE A 224 4.22 -13.44 13.98
C PHE A 224 3.71 -13.42 15.43
N LEU A 225 4.22 -12.50 16.25
CA LEU A 225 3.80 -12.32 17.64
C LEU A 225 2.34 -11.86 17.74
N GLN A 226 1.88 -11.02 16.82
CA GLN A 226 0.51 -10.55 16.79
C GLN A 226 -0.45 -11.65 16.34
N ASN A 227 -0.04 -12.52 15.41
CA ASN A 227 -0.78 -13.73 15.07
C ASN A 227 -0.88 -14.66 16.29
N LEU A 228 0.23 -14.94 16.97
CA LEU A 228 0.22 -15.77 18.18
C LEU A 228 -0.65 -15.18 19.29
N HIS A 229 -0.55 -13.88 19.55
CA HIS A 229 -1.38 -13.20 20.56
C HIS A 229 -2.88 -13.31 20.23
N CYS A 230 -3.25 -13.30 18.95
CA CYS A 230 -4.63 -13.53 18.54
C CYS A 230 -5.09 -14.96 18.85
N PHE A 231 -4.20 -15.96 18.68
CA PHE A 231 -4.49 -17.36 19.01
C PHE A 231 -4.52 -17.68 20.52
N THR A 232 -3.77 -16.94 21.35
CA THR A 232 -3.72 -17.18 22.80
C THR A 232 -4.85 -16.50 23.57
N LYS A 233 -5.59 -15.57 22.96
CA LYS A 233 -6.76 -14.92 23.57
C LYS A 233 -8.08 -15.65 23.32
N THR A 234 -8.07 -16.65 22.43
CA THR A 234 -9.22 -17.50 22.08
C THR A 234 -9.17 -18.86 22.78
N ALA A 235 -8.35 -19.01 23.83
CA ALA A 235 -8.24 -20.22 24.66
C ALA A 235 -8.60 -19.90 26.11
#